data_AF-A0A5B0X3Z1-F1
#
_entry.id   AF-A0A5B0X3Z1-F1
#
_cell.length_a   1.000
_cell.length_b   1.000
_cell.length_c   1.000
_cell.angle_alpha   90.00
_cell.angle_beta   90.00
_cell.angle_gamma   90.00
#
_symmetry.space_group_name_H-M   'P 1'
#
loop_
_entity.id
_entity.type
_entity.pdbx_description
1 polymer ?
#
loop_
_entity_poly.entity_id
_entity_poly.type
_entity_poly.pdbx_seq_one_letter_code
_entity_poly.pdbx_strand_id
1 'polypeptide(L)' 'MLPAGDTAHRNSRQWDAVYADGGMFKGGMFGQGLYVLPEEGIVIAYYSTVPSSPLTRFLRPLSQALAGKEGEGQ' A
#
# COMPACT_ATOMS: atom_id res chain seq x y z
N MET A 1 16.12 11.84 -21.19
CA MET A 1 15.69 10.56 -21.79
C MET A 1 16.32 9.44 -20.97
N LEU A 2 15.52 8.64 -20.26
CA LEU A 2 15.97 7.38 -19.66
C LEU A 2 16.33 6.39 -20.80
N PRO A 3 17.24 5.41 -20.59
CA PRO A 3 17.53 4.42 -21.63
C PRO A 3 16.24 3.74 -22.10
N ALA A 4 16.15 3.41 -23.39
CA ALA A 4 14.94 2.90 -24.06
C ALA A 4 14.44 1.50 -23.57
N GLY A 5 14.88 1.03 -22.40
CA GLY A 5 14.48 -0.23 -21.76
C GLY A 5 13.70 -0.08 -20.44
N ASP A 6 13.58 1.12 -19.86
CA ASP A 6 12.87 1.36 -18.58
C ASP A 6 11.37 1.66 -18.76
N THR A 7 10.81 1.39 -19.93
CA THR A 7 9.45 1.84 -20.27
C THR A 7 8.43 0.77 -19.91
N ALA A 8 7.66 1.00 -18.83
CA ALA A 8 6.56 0.14 -18.44
C ALA A 8 5.47 0.12 -19.54
N HIS A 9 5.27 -1.02 -20.21
CA HIS A 9 4.35 -1.11 -21.36
C HIS A 9 2.88 -1.37 -21.00
N ARG A 10 2.59 -2.14 -19.92
CA ARG A 10 1.24 -2.34 -19.34
C ARG A 10 1.36 -2.71 -17.86
N ASN A 11 0.37 -2.30 -17.05
CA ASN A 11 0.32 -2.52 -15.60
C ASN A 11 -1.08 -2.98 -15.12
N SER A 12 -1.87 -3.59 -16.00
CA SER A 12 -3.29 -3.81 -15.77
C SER A 12 -3.55 -4.67 -14.52
N ARG A 13 -4.19 -4.07 -13.51
CA ARG A 13 -4.48 -4.60 -12.17
C ARG A 13 -3.25 -4.88 -11.29
N GLN A 14 -2.30 -3.94 -11.23
CA GLN A 14 -1.16 -4.04 -10.31
C GLN A 14 -1.57 -4.23 -8.86
N TRP A 15 -2.71 -3.68 -8.43
CA TRP A 15 -3.19 -3.79 -7.07
C TRP A 15 -4.00 -5.06 -6.90
N ASP A 16 -3.72 -5.79 -5.82
CA ASP A 16 -4.49 -6.98 -5.45
C ASP A 16 -5.84 -6.57 -4.86
N ALA A 17 -5.93 -5.36 -4.28
CA ALA A 17 -7.19 -4.74 -3.90
C ALA A 17 -7.16 -3.23 -4.11
N VAL A 18 -8.30 -2.68 -4.54
CA VAL A 18 -8.62 -1.25 -4.49
C VAL A 18 -9.92 -1.11 -3.73
N TYR A 19 -9.91 -0.33 -2.65
CA TYR A 19 -11.03 -0.14 -1.73
C TYR A 19 -11.90 1.05 -2.18
N ALA A 20 -13.12 1.13 -1.66
CA ALA A 20 -14.08 2.18 -2.01
C ALA A 20 -13.62 3.60 -1.64
N ASP A 21 -12.74 3.71 -0.64
CA ASP A 21 -12.10 4.95 -0.19
C ASP A 21 -10.82 5.28 -0.99
N GLY A 22 -10.56 4.56 -2.09
CA GLY A 22 -9.36 4.77 -2.92
C GLY A 22 -8.08 4.16 -2.34
N GLY A 23 -8.14 3.51 -1.18
CA GLY A 23 -7.02 2.74 -0.65
C GLY A 23 -6.61 1.61 -1.60
N MET A 24 -5.32 1.36 -1.75
CA MET A 24 -4.76 0.38 -2.69
C MET A 24 -3.80 -0.54 -1.96
N PHE A 25 -3.93 -1.86 -2.16
CA PHE A 25 -3.09 -2.88 -1.55
C PHE A 25 -2.41 -3.76 -2.60
N LYS A 26 -1.12 -4.04 -2.38
CA LYS A 26 -0.32 -5.00 -3.13
C LYS A 26 0.43 -5.92 -2.18
N GLY A 27 0.13 -7.22 -2.25
CA GLY A 27 0.89 -8.28 -1.62
C GLY A 27 2.14 -8.62 -2.42
N GLY A 28 3.18 -9.04 -1.70
CA GLY A 28 4.34 -9.72 -2.26
C GLY A 28 4.57 -11.05 -1.54
N MET A 29 5.56 -11.81 -2.03
CA MET A 29 5.71 -13.25 -1.76
C MET A 29 5.52 -13.68 -0.31
N PHE A 30 6.48 -13.67 0.59
CA PHE A 30 6.36 -14.21 1.95
C PHE A 30 5.55 -13.32 2.91
N GLY A 31 4.36 -12.89 2.51
CA GLY A 31 3.48 -12.05 3.30
C GLY A 31 3.98 -10.61 3.50
N GLN A 32 4.85 -10.11 2.63
CA GLN A 32 5.20 -8.69 2.56
C GLN A 32 4.11 -7.90 1.81
N GLY A 33 4.16 -6.57 1.86
CA GLY A 33 3.22 -5.78 1.08
C GLY A 33 3.44 -4.27 1.10
N LEU A 34 2.68 -3.62 0.22
CA LEU A 34 2.58 -2.18 0.04
C LEU A 34 1.11 -1.78 0.12
N TYR A 35 0.82 -0.76 0.92
CA TYR A 35 -0.49 -0.12 1.00
C TYR A 35 -0.35 1.38 0.78
N VAL A 36 -1.26 1.96 0.00
CA VAL A 36 -1.30 3.38 -0.33
C VAL A 36 -2.71 3.89 -0.12
N LEU A 37 -2.88 4.97 0.65
CA LEU A 37 -4.13 5.73 0.77
C LEU A 37 -3.88 7.17 0.32
N PRO A 38 -4.10 7.49 -0.97
CA PRO A 38 -3.67 8.75 -1.56
C PRO A 38 -4.30 10.00 -0.93
N GLU A 39 -5.60 9.95 -0.65
CA GLU A 39 -6.36 11.08 -0.09
C GLU A 39 -5.81 11.54 1.26
N GLU A 40 -5.25 10.61 2.04
CA GLU A 40 -4.68 10.88 3.37
C GLU A 40 -3.14 10.95 3.34
N GLY A 41 -2.51 10.92 2.16
CA GLY A 41 -1.04 10.97 2.05
C GLY A 41 -0.28 9.80 2.70
N ILE A 42 -0.95 8.67 2.95
CA ILE A 42 -0.38 7.53 3.70
C ILE A 42 0.20 6.47 2.75
N VAL A 43 1.43 6.03 3.05
CA VAL A 43 2.06 4.84 2.47
C VAL A 43 2.58 3.93 3.59
N ILE A 44 2.20 2.65 3.56
CA ILE A 44 2.70 1.63 4.49
C ILE A 44 3.40 0.54 3.67
N ALA A 45 4.70 0.37 3.91
CA ALA A 45 5.50 -0.71 3.34
C ALA A 45 6.00 -1.61 4.48
N TYR A 46 5.91 -2.93 4.29
CA TYR A 46 6.36 -3.89 5.29
C TYR A 46 6.94 -5.13 4.62
N TYR A 47 7.94 -5.71 5.29
CA TYR A 47 8.63 -6.90 4.86
C TYR A 47 8.27 -8.09 5.75
N SER A 48 8.40 -9.29 5.19
CA SER A 48 8.28 -10.53 5.94
C SER A 48 9.09 -11.62 5.23
N THR A 49 9.56 -12.59 6.02
CA THR A 49 10.38 -13.72 5.58
C THR A 49 9.72 -15.07 5.94
N VAL A 50 8.47 -15.05 6.40
CA VAL A 50 7.72 -16.27 6.77
C VAL A 50 6.70 -16.63 5.69
N PRO A 51 6.35 -17.92 5.50
CA PRO A 51 5.47 -18.35 4.41
C PRO A 51 4.11 -17.63 4.33
N SER A 52 3.59 -17.20 5.48
CA SER A 52 2.38 -16.38 5.58
C SER A 52 2.50 -15.43 6.75
N SER A 53 2.02 -14.19 6.58
CA SER A 53 2.07 -13.17 7.61
C SER A 53 0.68 -12.55 7.83
N PRO A 54 0.26 -12.32 9.09
CA PRO A 54 -1.00 -11.64 9.35
C PRO A 54 -0.92 -10.13 9.15
N LEU A 55 0.26 -9.58 8.80
CA LEU A 55 0.50 -8.12 8.79
C LEU A 55 -0.47 -7.33 7.91
N THR A 56 -0.93 -7.90 6.78
CA THR A 56 -1.94 -7.28 5.90
C THR A 56 -3.20 -6.84 6.65
N ARG A 57 -3.61 -7.56 7.70
CA ARG A 57 -4.84 -7.26 8.46
C ARG A 57 -4.78 -5.94 9.22
N PHE A 58 -3.58 -5.45 9.51
CA PHE A 58 -3.38 -4.23 10.30
C PHE A 58 -3.33 -2.97 9.44
N LEU A 59 -3.22 -3.09 8.11
CA LEU A 59 -3.03 -1.95 7.20
C LEU A 59 -4.14 -0.92 7.32
N ARG A 60 -5.40 -1.36 7.28
CA ARG A 60 -6.55 -0.44 7.33
C ARG A 60 -6.77 0.16 8.73
N PRO A 61 -6.74 -0.61 9.83
CA PRO A 61 -6.79 -0.01 11.17
C PRO A 61 -5.69 1.02 11.43
N LEU A 62 -4.45 0.73 10.98
CA LEU A 62 -3.32 1.66 11.12
C LEU A 62 -3.52 2.93 10.27
N SER A 63 -3.96 2.80 9.01
CA SER A 63 -4.18 3.98 8.17
C SER A 63 -5.27 4.90 8.72
N GLN A 64 -6.35 4.33 9.25
CA GLN A 64 -7.43 5.11 9.87
C GLN A 64 -6.97 5.82 11.15
N ALA A 65 -6.15 5.14 11.97
CA ALA A 65 -5.57 5.75 13.16
C ALA A 65 -4.54 6.85 12.85
N LEU A 66 -3.88 6.79 11.69
CA LEU A 66 -2.95 7.83 11.22
C LEU A 66 -3.68 9.03 10.63
N ALA A 67 -4.69 8.80 9.79
CA ALA A 67 -5.52 9.86 9.22
C ALA A 67 -6.23 10.68 10.30
N GLY A 68 -6.73 10.02 11.35
CA GLY A 68 -7.38 10.70 12.49
C GLY A 68 -6.46 11.60 13.32
N LYS A 69 -5.12 11.54 13.15
CA LYS A 69 -4.17 12.37 13.90
C LYS A 69 -3.88 13.73 13.27
N GLU A 70 -4.23 13.96 12.00
CA GLU A 70 -4.01 15.25 11.36
C GLU A 70 -5.02 16.33 11.82
N GLY A 71 -6.11 15.94 12.49
CA GLY A 71 -7.11 16.86 13.04
C GLY A 71 -6.77 17.46 14.42
N GLU A 72 -5.70 17.03 15.09
CA GLU A 72 -5.33 17.51 16.44
C GLU A 72 -4.14 18.51 16.44
N GLY A 73 -3.75 19.00 15.26
CA GLY A 73 -2.59 19.88 15.09
C GLY A 73 -2.89 21.16 14.33
N GLN A 74 -3.88 21.96 14.76
CA GLN A 74 -3.94 23.39 14.42
C GLN A 74 -4.73 24.20 15.45
#